data_AF-A0A0F8VWJ0-F1
#
_entry.id   AF-A0A0F8VWJ0-F1
#
_cell.length_a   1.000
_cell.length_b   1.000
_cell.length_c   1.000
_cell.angle_alpha   90.00
_cell.angle_beta   90.00
_cell.angle_gamma   90.00
#
_symmetry.space_group_name_H-M   'P 1'
#
loop_
_entity.id
_entity.type
_entity.pdbx_description
1 polymer ?
#
loop_
_entity_poly.entity_id
_entity_poly.type
_entity_poly.pdbx_seq_one_letter_code
_entity_poly.pdbx_strand_id
1 'polypeptide(L)'
;MNGPSSVSGFNTEVLIHEIEFNFWETWSNFGLASGCELHDEDDALWFETPIPIIHYNVILKFQVERNINQKVDELISHFIRRKVSFLWVVHSSSLPLDIRDRLQKHGLLYIEIVPCMARDLMNLPQVPLLPDGVEVREAIEESDINKFQELTT
;
A
#
# COMPACT_ATOMS: atom_id res chain seq x y z
N MET A 1 -24.27 10.96 12.50
CA MET A 1 -23.06 11.01 11.65
C MET A 1 -23.25 9.99 10.56
N ASN A 2 -23.36 10.43 9.30
CA ASN A 2 -23.70 9.59 8.16
C ASN A 2 -22.54 8.62 7.87
N GLY A 3 -22.77 7.33 8.09
CA GLY A 3 -21.86 6.24 7.72
C GLY A 3 -21.70 6.13 6.20
N PRO A 4 -20.70 5.36 5.73
CA PRO A 4 -20.07 5.55 4.43
C PRO A 4 -21.05 5.32 3.28
N SER A 5 -20.88 6.18 2.27
CA SER A 5 -21.36 6.03 0.91
C SER A 5 -21.08 4.62 0.40
N SER A 6 -22.12 3.78 0.32
CA SER A 6 -22.02 2.47 -0.32
C SER A 6 -21.73 2.68 -1.81
N VAL A 7 -20.75 1.94 -2.34
CA VAL A 7 -20.60 1.78 -3.78
C VAL A 7 -21.69 0.80 -4.20
N SER A 8 -22.67 1.28 -4.97
CA SER A 8 -23.83 0.47 -5.39
C SER A 8 -23.38 -0.83 -6.06
N GLY A 9 -23.97 -1.96 -5.67
CA GLY A 9 -23.65 -3.27 -6.24
C GLY A 9 -22.47 -4.01 -5.61
N PHE A 10 -21.74 -3.41 -4.67
CA PHE A 10 -20.64 -4.07 -3.96
C PHE A 10 -20.92 -4.22 -2.47
N ASN A 11 -20.53 -5.36 -1.89
CA ASN A 11 -20.52 -5.55 -0.44
C ASN A 11 -19.18 -5.05 0.14
N THR A 12 -19.13 -4.84 1.45
CA THR A 12 -17.96 -4.28 2.14
C THR A 12 -16.72 -5.16 2.03
N GLU A 13 -16.87 -6.48 2.10
CA GLU A 13 -15.73 -7.41 2.03
C GLU A 13 -15.04 -7.36 0.67
N VAL A 14 -15.83 -7.36 -0.41
CA VAL A 14 -15.32 -7.19 -1.78
C VAL A 14 -14.63 -5.84 -1.92
N LEU A 15 -15.23 -4.75 -1.42
CA LEU A 15 -14.59 -3.43 -1.49
C LEU A 15 -13.26 -3.38 -0.74
N ILE A 16 -13.19 -3.98 0.46
CA ILE A 16 -11.94 -4.07 1.22
C ILE A 16 -10.91 -4.86 0.43
N HIS A 17 -11.27 -6.03 -0.11
CA HIS A 17 -10.38 -6.83 -0.92
C HIS A 17 -9.82 -6.04 -2.11
N GLU A 18 -10.68 -5.39 -2.90
CA GLU A 18 -10.24 -4.64 -4.08
C GLU A 18 -9.34 -3.44 -3.70
N ILE A 19 -9.66 -2.73 -2.63
CA ILE A 19 -8.83 -1.61 -2.14
C ILE A 19 -7.44 -2.11 -1.75
N GLU A 20 -7.37 -3.19 -0.97
CA GLU A 20 -6.11 -3.72 -0.46
C GLU A 20 -5.29 -4.36 -1.59
N PHE A 21 -5.94 -5.09 -2.50
CA PHE A 21 -5.31 -5.65 -3.69
C PHE A 21 -4.69 -4.57 -4.58
N ASN A 22 -5.42 -3.50 -4.89
CA ASN A 22 -4.87 -2.37 -5.66
C ASN A 22 -3.66 -1.72 -4.96
N PHE A 23 -3.69 -1.61 -3.64
CA PHE A 23 -2.56 -1.11 -2.86
C PHE A 23 -1.35 -2.05 -2.98
N TRP A 24 -1.55 -3.36 -2.83
CA TRP A 24 -0.49 -4.36 -2.98
C TRP A 24 0.12 -4.35 -4.37
N GLU A 25 -0.69 -4.37 -5.42
CA GLU A 25 -0.24 -4.37 -6.81
C GLU A 25 0.60 -3.12 -7.11
N THR A 26 0.10 -1.94 -6.72
CA THR A 26 0.79 -0.67 -6.96
C THR A 26 2.16 -0.64 -6.29
N TRP A 27 2.23 -0.99 -5.00
CA TRP A 27 3.45 -0.88 -4.21
C TRP A 27 4.46 -2.00 -4.49
N SER A 28 4.00 -3.19 -4.92
CA SER A 28 4.89 -4.30 -5.27
C SER A 28 5.85 -3.95 -6.42
N ASN A 29 5.50 -2.98 -7.27
CA ASN A 29 6.38 -2.50 -8.34
C ASN A 29 7.75 -2.02 -7.84
N PHE A 30 7.84 -1.51 -6.61
CA PHE A 30 9.14 -1.11 -6.03
C PHE A 30 10.09 -2.30 -5.83
N GLY A 31 9.56 -3.52 -5.63
CA GLY A 31 10.35 -4.74 -5.49
C GLY A 31 10.85 -5.32 -6.81
N LEU A 32 10.37 -4.83 -7.96
CA LEU A 32 10.66 -5.39 -9.29
C LEU A 32 11.84 -4.72 -10.01
N ALA A 33 12.33 -3.59 -9.49
CA ALA A 33 13.45 -2.87 -10.09
C ALA A 33 14.79 -3.58 -9.86
N SER A 34 15.79 -3.24 -10.68
CA SER A 34 17.16 -3.79 -10.53
C SER A 34 17.71 -3.55 -9.13
N GLY A 35 18.16 -4.62 -8.46
CA GLY A 35 18.70 -4.56 -7.10
C GLY A 35 17.64 -4.52 -5.99
N CYS A 36 16.37 -4.62 -6.34
CA CYS A 36 15.25 -4.80 -5.41
C CYS A 36 14.82 -6.27 -5.39
N GLU A 37 14.06 -6.65 -4.37
CA GLU A 37 13.51 -7.99 -4.23
C GLU A 37 12.03 -7.91 -3.82
N LEU A 38 11.19 -8.68 -4.52
CA LEU A 38 9.79 -8.88 -4.18
C LEU A 38 9.63 -10.32 -3.70
N HIS A 39 9.04 -10.47 -2.52
CA HIS A 39 8.69 -11.76 -1.95
C HIS A 39 7.17 -11.87 -1.92
N ASP A 40 6.64 -12.74 -2.77
CA ASP A 40 5.21 -13.02 -2.89
C ASP A 40 4.96 -14.47 -2.47
N GLU A 41 4.52 -14.62 -1.22
CA GLU A 41 4.10 -15.89 -0.63
C GLU A 41 2.56 -15.91 -0.48
N ASP A 42 1.99 -17.11 -0.34
CA ASP A 42 0.54 -17.30 -0.24
C ASP A 42 -0.11 -16.42 0.84
N ASP A 43 0.54 -16.27 2.00
CA ASP A 43 0.02 -15.54 3.16
C ASP A 43 0.81 -14.27 3.52
N ALA A 44 1.87 -13.93 2.77
CA ALA A 44 2.68 -12.76 3.03
C ALA A 44 3.25 -12.14 1.75
N LEU A 45 3.25 -10.81 1.67
CA LEU A 45 3.81 -10.06 0.55
C LEU A 45 4.65 -8.92 1.10
N TRP A 46 5.91 -8.86 0.70
CA TRP A 46 6.79 -7.76 1.07
C TRP A 46 7.84 -7.52 0.00
N PHE A 47 8.37 -6.30 -0.01
CA PHE A 47 9.46 -5.96 -0.90
C PHE A 47 10.56 -5.22 -0.17
N GLU A 48 11.72 -5.22 -0.79
CA GLU A 48 12.87 -4.48 -0.34
C GLU A 48 13.64 -3.84 -1.48
N THR A 49 14.27 -2.72 -1.16
CA THR A 49 15.09 -1.97 -2.09
C THR A 49 16.43 -1.60 -1.45
N PRO A 50 17.42 -1.12 -2.24
CA PRO A 50 18.64 -0.54 -1.71
C PRO A 50 18.44 0.81 -1.01
N ILE A 51 17.24 1.40 -1.06
CA ILE A 51 16.96 2.74 -0.52
C ILE A 51 16.69 2.61 0.99
N PRO A 52 17.51 3.21 1.87
CA PRO A 52 17.38 3.06 3.33
C PRO A 52 16.35 4.04 3.91
N ILE A 53 15.22 4.22 3.23
CA ILE A 53 14.11 5.08 3.65
C ILE A 53 12.90 4.17 3.93
N ILE A 54 12.18 4.46 5.02
CA ILE A 54 11.14 3.57 5.58
C ILE A 54 10.08 3.12 4.57
N HIS A 55 9.70 4.00 3.62
CA HIS A 55 8.67 3.72 2.61
C HIS A 55 9.12 2.73 1.52
N TYR A 56 10.42 2.43 1.40
CA TYR A 56 10.96 1.60 0.32
C TYR A 56 11.41 0.21 0.80
N ASN A 57 10.97 -0.20 1.98
CA ASN A 57 11.13 -1.56 2.51
C ASN A 57 9.86 -1.88 3.30
N VAL A 58 8.94 -2.66 2.72
CA VAL A 58 7.55 -2.70 3.22
C VAL A 58 7.01 -4.12 3.24
N ILE A 59 6.41 -4.50 4.37
CA ILE A 59 5.49 -5.64 4.46
C ILE A 59 4.10 -5.14 4.07
N LEU A 60 3.62 -5.57 2.91
CA LEU A 60 2.35 -5.15 2.30
C LEU A 60 1.18 -6.04 2.74
N LYS A 61 1.36 -7.36 2.71
CA LYS A 61 0.33 -8.34 3.10
C LYS A 61 0.84 -9.20 4.23
N PHE A 62 -0.02 -9.45 5.21
CA PHE A 62 0.23 -10.45 6.26
C PHE A 62 -1.09 -11.09 6.68
N GLN A 63 -1.28 -12.35 6.26
CA GLN A 63 -2.46 -13.18 6.45
C GLN A 63 -2.11 -14.56 7.03
N VAL A 64 -1.02 -14.62 7.78
CA VAL A 64 -0.46 -15.86 8.34
C VAL A 64 -1.34 -16.37 9.48
N GLU A 65 -1.82 -17.60 9.36
CA GLU A 65 -2.70 -18.21 10.39
C GLU A 65 -1.97 -19.11 11.38
N ARG A 66 -0.79 -19.61 11.03
CA ARG A 66 -0.01 -20.57 11.82
C ARG A 66 1.41 -20.08 12.02
N ASN A 67 2.02 -20.46 13.15
CA ASN A 67 3.38 -20.03 13.51
C ASN A 67 3.57 -18.50 13.45
N ILE A 68 2.51 -17.74 13.76
CA ILE A 68 2.43 -16.28 13.59
C ILE A 68 3.65 -15.56 14.17
N ASN A 69 3.97 -15.82 15.43
CA ASN A 69 5.09 -15.16 16.12
C ASN A 69 6.42 -15.47 15.43
N GLN A 70 6.62 -16.71 14.99
CA GLN A 70 7.82 -17.09 14.27
C GLN A 70 7.94 -16.31 12.97
N LYS A 71 6.87 -16.23 12.16
CA LYS A 71 6.92 -15.48 10.89
C LYS A 71 7.11 -13.98 11.11
N VAL A 72 6.48 -13.40 12.14
CA VAL A 72 6.73 -12.00 12.55
C VAL A 72 8.20 -11.79 12.92
N ASP A 73 8.76 -12.66 13.75
CA ASP A 73 10.16 -12.59 14.17
C ASP A 73 11.12 -12.73 12.97
N GLU A 74 10.82 -13.63 12.04
CA GLU A 74 11.59 -13.85 10.82
C GLU A 74 11.63 -12.59 9.94
N LEU A 75 10.48 -11.99 9.67
CA LEU A 75 10.36 -10.77 8.85
C LEU A 75 11.03 -9.57 9.52
N ILE A 76 10.81 -9.35 10.81
CA ILE A 76 11.45 -8.25 11.54
C ILE A 76 12.97 -8.45 11.56
N SER A 77 13.43 -9.66 11.88
CA SER A 77 14.86 -9.97 11.93
C SER A 77 15.54 -9.80 10.58
N HIS A 78 14.82 -10.04 9.47
CA HIS A 78 15.30 -9.82 8.12
C HIS A 78 15.70 -8.36 7.89
N PHE A 79 14.80 -7.41 8.15
CA PHE A 79 15.09 -5.98 8.00
C PHE A 79 16.13 -5.48 9.00
N ILE A 80 16.13 -5.99 10.24
CA ILE A 80 17.16 -5.66 11.24
C ILE A 80 18.55 -6.09 10.76
N ARG A 81 18.70 -7.31 10.22
CA ARG A 81 19.98 -7.80 9.68
C ARG A 81 20.48 -6.94 8.52
N ARG A 82 19.56 -6.46 7.68
CA ARG A 82 19.85 -5.52 6.57
C ARG A 82 20.18 -4.11 7.05
N LYS A 83 19.92 -3.78 8.32
CA LYS A 83 20.13 -2.44 8.91
C LYS A 83 19.37 -1.33 8.18
N VAL A 84 18.14 -1.63 7.74
CA VAL A 84 17.24 -0.66 7.11
C VAL A 84 16.01 -0.44 7.97
N SER A 85 15.45 0.77 7.92
CA SER A 85 14.11 1.02 8.42
C SER A 85 13.08 0.44 7.45
N PHE A 86 11.98 -0.07 7.99
CA PHE A 86 10.92 -0.69 7.21
C PHE A 86 9.55 -0.29 7.73
N LEU A 87 8.54 -0.40 6.88
CA LEU A 87 7.13 -0.18 7.20
C LEU A 87 6.40 -1.52 7.22
N TRP A 88 5.41 -1.65 8.11
CA TRP A 88 4.47 -2.76 8.11
C TRP A 88 3.06 -2.20 7.95
N VAL A 89 2.39 -2.55 6.86
CA VAL A 89 1.02 -2.12 6.60
C VAL A 89 0.07 -3.14 7.24
N VAL A 90 -0.81 -2.66 8.13
CA VAL A 90 -1.86 -3.48 8.74
C VAL A 90 -3.18 -3.15 8.08
N HIS A 91 -3.71 -4.14 7.39
CA HIS A 91 -4.94 -4.09 6.61
C HIS A 91 -6.14 -4.58 7.43
N SER A 92 -7.35 -4.32 6.94
CA SER A 92 -8.57 -4.85 7.57
C SER A 92 -8.68 -6.36 7.40
N SER A 93 -8.12 -6.89 6.29
CA SER A 93 -8.04 -8.33 6.06
C SER A 93 -6.81 -9.01 6.70
N SER A 94 -5.95 -8.28 7.41
CA SER A 94 -4.75 -8.87 8.01
C SER A 94 -5.09 -9.94 9.04
N LEU A 95 -4.32 -11.03 9.02
CA LEU A 95 -4.41 -12.10 10.02
C LEU A 95 -3.08 -12.28 10.74
N PRO A 96 -3.10 -12.53 12.06
CA PRO A 96 -4.30 -12.54 12.92
C PRO A 96 -4.88 -11.13 13.16
N LEU A 97 -6.13 -11.05 13.63
CA LEU A 97 -6.79 -9.77 13.93
C LEU A 97 -6.07 -8.93 15.00
N ASP A 98 -5.28 -9.58 15.86
CA ASP A 98 -4.46 -8.93 16.90
C ASP A 98 -3.03 -8.59 16.43
N ILE A 99 -2.74 -8.65 15.12
CA ILE A 99 -1.40 -8.44 14.58
C ILE A 99 -0.79 -7.10 15.01
N ARG A 100 -1.60 -6.03 15.09
CA ARG A 100 -1.13 -4.71 15.55
C ARG A 100 -0.50 -4.78 16.96
N ASP A 101 -1.18 -5.44 17.89
CA ASP A 101 -0.70 -5.57 19.27
C ASP A 101 0.56 -6.41 19.35
N ARG A 102 0.69 -7.42 18.47
CA ARG A 102 1.91 -8.22 18.33
C ARG A 102 3.06 -7.35 17.84
N LEU A 103 2.88 -6.63 16.75
CA LEU A 103 3.92 -5.75 16.20
C LEU A 103 4.42 -4.72 17.23
N GLN A 104 3.51 -4.14 18.02
CA GLN A 104 3.89 -3.23 19.12
C GLN A 104 4.74 -3.91 20.20
N LYS A 105 4.45 -5.17 20.56
CA LYS A 105 5.29 -5.95 21.48
C LYS A 105 6.68 -6.24 20.92
N HIS A 106 6.82 -6.28 19.59
CA HIS A 106 8.12 -6.37 18.90
C HIS A 106 8.79 -5.00 18.69
N GLY A 107 8.24 -3.92 19.27
CA GLY A 107 8.84 -2.59 19.25
C GLY A 107 8.52 -1.75 18.03
N LEU A 108 7.62 -2.20 17.14
CA LEU A 108 7.14 -1.36 16.05
C LEU A 108 6.22 -0.26 16.60
N LEU A 109 6.38 0.95 16.05
CA LEU A 109 5.57 2.10 16.42
C LEU A 109 4.41 2.24 15.44
N TYR A 110 3.22 2.52 15.99
CA TYR A 110 2.09 2.93 15.18
C TYR A 110 2.33 4.36 14.66
N ILE A 111 2.31 4.53 13.34
CA ILE A 111 2.60 5.80 12.69
C ILE A 111 1.32 6.57 12.36
N GLU A 112 0.42 5.97 11.58
CA GLU A 112 -0.80 6.64 11.13
C GLU A 112 -1.90 5.65 10.67
N ILE A 113 -3.09 6.19 10.42
CA ILE A 113 -4.14 5.53 9.63
C ILE A 113 -4.18 6.22 8.27
N VAL A 114 -4.12 5.42 7.21
CA VAL A 114 -4.33 5.87 5.83
C VAL A 114 -5.77 5.53 5.42
N PRO A 115 -6.70 6.50 5.39
CA PRO A 115 -8.07 6.24 4.97
C PRO A 115 -8.10 5.92 3.48
N CYS A 116 -8.83 4.87 3.12
CA CYS A 116 -9.06 4.49 1.73
C CYS A 116 -10.40 5.01 1.22
N MET A 117 -10.51 5.17 -0.09
CA MET A 117 -11.73 5.59 -0.77
C MET A 117 -11.98 4.70 -1.98
N ALA A 118 -13.25 4.41 -2.25
CA ALA A 118 -13.69 3.72 -3.45
C ALA A 118 -14.84 4.48 -4.09
N ARG A 119 -14.96 4.39 -5.42
CA ARG A 119 -16.01 5.06 -6.19
C ARG A 119 -16.43 4.21 -7.38
N ASP A 120 -17.74 4.17 -7.63
CA ASP A 120 -18.29 3.58 -8.84
C ASP A 120 -17.99 4.48 -10.05
N LEU A 121 -17.27 3.95 -11.04
CA LEU A 121 -16.94 4.66 -12.27
C LEU A 121 -18.16 4.87 -13.17
N MET A 122 -19.20 4.03 -13.05
CA MET A 122 -20.45 4.17 -13.81
C MET A 122 -21.32 5.31 -13.28
N ASN A 123 -21.01 5.83 -12.09
CA ASN A 123 -21.76 6.89 -11.42
C ASN A 123 -20.85 8.10 -11.08
N LEU A 124 -19.95 8.46 -12.01
CA LEU A 124 -19.18 9.68 -11.90
C LEU A 124 -20.04 10.90 -12.27
N PRO A 125 -19.94 12.01 -11.51
CA PRO A 125 -20.55 13.27 -11.90
C PRO A 125 -19.91 13.76 -13.18
N GLN A 126 -20.62 14.61 -13.90
CA GLN A 126 -20.07 15.29 -15.06
C GLN A 126 -18.80 16.06 -14.67
N VAL A 127 -17.75 15.91 -15.47
CA VAL A 127 -16.49 16.64 -15.29
C VAL A 127 -16.78 18.14 -15.38
N PRO A 128 -16.35 18.96 -14.38
CA PRO A 128 -16.56 20.41 -14.44
C PRO A 128 -15.79 21.01 -15.62
N LEU A 129 -16.25 22.17 -16.09
CA LEU A 129 -15.49 22.94 -17.08
C LEU A 129 -14.11 23.29 -16.51
N LEU A 130 -13.07 23.09 -17.33
CA LEU A 130 -11.72 23.47 -16.97
C LEU A 130 -11.61 25.00 -16.92
N PRO A 131 -10.84 25.58 -15.97
CA PRO A 131 -10.52 27.01 -15.98
C PRO A 131 -9.79 27.41 -17.27
N ASP A 132 -9.90 28.69 -17.65
CA ASP A 132 -9.18 29.23 -18.81
C ASP A 132 -7.68 28.98 -18.69
N GLY A 133 -7.07 28.44 -19.75
CA GLY A 133 -5.65 28.13 -19.80
C GLY A 133 -5.24 26.80 -19.14
N VAL A 134 -6.20 26.00 -18.64
CA VAL A 134 -5.93 24.65 -18.10
C VAL A 134 -6.23 23.59 -19.14
N GLU A 135 -5.26 22.70 -19.37
CA GLU A 135 -5.40 21.52 -20.23
C GLU A 135 -5.13 20.26 -19.41
N VAL A 136 -5.95 19.23 -19.60
CA VAL A 136 -5.71 17.88 -19.07
C VAL A 136 -5.30 16.98 -20.23
N ARG A 137 -4.13 16.36 -20.11
CA ARG A 137 -3.56 15.47 -21.11
C ARG A 137 -2.91 14.28 -20.42
N GLU A 138 -2.89 13.15 -21.09
CA GLU A 138 -2.17 11.97 -20.62
C GLU A 138 -0.65 12.21 -20.70
N ALA A 139 0.09 11.76 -19.69
CA ALA A 139 1.54 11.85 -19.64
C ALA A 139 2.15 10.57 -20.23
N ILE A 140 2.55 10.64 -21.50
CA ILE A 140 3.01 9.47 -22.27
C ILE A 140 4.48 9.64 -22.65
N GLU A 141 4.91 10.86 -22.92
CA GLU A 141 6.28 11.15 -23.34
C GLU A 141 7.20 11.41 -22.13
N GLU A 142 8.50 11.17 -22.30
CA GLU A 142 9.51 11.52 -21.29
C GLU A 142 9.46 13.00 -20.92
N SER A 143 9.14 13.86 -21.89
CA SER A 143 8.96 15.30 -21.66
C SER A 143 7.81 15.61 -20.70
N ASP A 144 6.82 14.73 -20.60
CA ASP A 144 5.68 14.86 -19.69
C ASP A 144 6.06 14.47 -18.28
N ILE A 145 6.84 13.39 -18.14
CA ILE A 145 7.36 12.91 -16.87
C ILE A 145 8.28 13.98 -16.26
N ASN A 146 9.14 14.60 -17.07
CA ASN A 146 10.03 15.67 -16.60
C ASN A 146 9.24 16.88 -16.08
N LYS A 147 8.21 17.32 -16.82
CA LYS A 147 7.32 18.40 -16.36
C LYS A 147 6.58 18.04 -15.07
N PHE A 148 6.16 16.78 -14.91
CA PHE A 148 5.53 16.32 -13.69
C PHE A 148 6.50 16.39 -12.50
N GLN A 149 7.76 15.98 -12.69
CA GLN A 149 8.79 16.05 -11.65
C GLN A 149 9.04 17.49 -11.18
N GLU A 150 9.10 18.46 -12.10
CA GLU A 150 9.24 19.89 -11.79
C GLU A 150 8.11 20.44 -10.88
N LEU A 151 6.92 19.83 -10.92
CA LEU A 151 5.79 20.23 -10.06
C LEU A 151 5.85 19.61 -8.65
N THR A 152 6.68 18.58 -8.47
CA THR A 152 6.75 17.77 -7.24
C THR A 152 8.05 17.94 -6.45
N THR A 153 8.96 18.80 -6.91
CA THR A 153 10.22 19.17 -6.24
C THR A 153 10.21 20.63 -5.78
#